data_AF-A0A1A8DST8-F1
#
_entry.id   AF-A0A1A8DST8-F1
#
_cell.length_a   1.000
_cell.length_b   1.000
_cell.length_c   1.000
_cell.angle_alpha   90.00
_cell.angle_beta   90.00
_cell.angle_gamma   90.00
#
_symmetry.space_group_name_H-M   'P 1'
#
loop_
_entity.id
_entity.type
_entity.pdbx_description
1 polymer ?
#
loop_
_entity_poly.entity_id
_entity_poly.type
_entity_poly.pdbx_seq_one_letter_code
_entity_poly.pdbx_strand_id
1 'polypeptide(L)'
;LKGHMPDRYQFNPAVPLNSEAQCYRKSPVLKDKIHCVAYVIDACKISIMSTKLEEKLETIRRKVNLLGIPQLVLLTKVDEACPLVKEDVTNIYKSGDIKDMMQEVSARLGVPLSCIVPVKNYSEELELDMKCDILLLSAVIQMLRFVDNFFDELSDRLSSEETKD
;
A
#
# COMPACT_ATOMS: atom_id res chain seq x y z
N LEU A 1 -2.19 3.78 -12.08
CA LEU A 1 -0.75 4.15 -12.02
C LEU A 1 -0.46 5.44 -12.77
N LYS A 2 -0.65 5.51 -14.09
CA LYS A 2 -0.27 6.68 -14.91
C LYS A 2 -1.26 7.87 -14.90
N GLY A 3 -2.37 7.80 -14.16
CA GLY A 3 -3.33 8.91 -14.01
C GLY A 3 -4.38 9.08 -15.11
N HIS A 4 -4.54 8.10 -15.99
CA HIS A 4 -5.51 8.18 -17.10
C HIS A 4 -6.97 7.94 -16.69
N MET A 5 -7.22 7.44 -15.48
CA MET A 5 -8.56 7.17 -14.98
C MET A 5 -9.17 8.48 -14.47
N PRO A 6 -10.38 8.86 -14.92
CA PRO A 6 -11.05 10.07 -14.44
C PRO A 6 -11.61 9.86 -13.03
N ASP A 7 -11.88 10.97 -12.34
CA ASP A 7 -12.54 10.94 -11.04
C ASP A 7 -13.92 10.29 -11.16
N ARG A 8 -14.29 9.50 -10.14
CA ARG A 8 -15.57 8.78 -10.08
C ARG A 8 -15.80 7.82 -11.25
N TYR A 9 -14.72 7.30 -11.85
CA TYR A 9 -14.83 6.25 -12.86
C TYR A 9 -15.59 5.03 -12.31
N GLN A 10 -16.63 4.61 -13.03
CA GLN A 10 -17.38 3.40 -12.69
C GLN A 10 -16.60 2.18 -13.17
N PHE A 11 -16.10 1.39 -12.21
CA PHE A 11 -15.32 0.19 -12.51
C PHE A 11 -16.15 -0.85 -13.28
N ASN A 12 -15.61 -1.33 -14.40
CA ASN A 12 -16.14 -2.46 -15.14
C ASN A 12 -15.18 -3.65 -15.02
N PRO A 13 -15.57 -4.76 -14.36
CA PRO A 13 -14.71 -5.93 -14.19
C PRO A 13 -14.51 -6.74 -15.48
N ALA A 14 -15.37 -6.57 -16.49
CA ALA A 14 -15.33 -7.35 -17.73
C ALA A 14 -14.44 -6.73 -18.81
N VAL A 15 -14.21 -5.41 -18.77
CA VAL A 15 -13.51 -4.69 -19.85
C VAL A 15 -12.48 -3.72 -19.26
N PRO A 16 -11.19 -3.82 -19.66
CA PRO A 16 -10.18 -2.84 -19.27
C PRO A 16 -10.51 -1.44 -19.79
N LEU A 17 -10.14 -0.41 -19.01
CA LEU A 17 -10.23 0.98 -19.47
C LEU A 17 -9.31 1.16 -20.69
N ASN A 18 -9.91 1.50 -21.83
CA ASN A 18 -9.21 1.71 -23.10
C ASN A 18 -8.94 3.20 -23.34
N SER A 19 -7.92 3.52 -24.15
CA SER A 19 -7.50 4.89 -24.45
C SER A 19 -8.45 5.66 -25.39
N GLU A 20 -9.35 4.95 -26.06
CA GLU A 20 -10.36 5.51 -26.98
C GLU A 20 -11.66 5.88 -26.24
N ALA A 21 -11.81 5.42 -25.00
CA ALA A 21 -12.99 5.65 -24.19
C ALA A 21 -13.14 7.16 -23.98
N GLN A 22 -14.36 7.65 -24.13
CA GLN A 22 -14.65 9.08 -24.02
C GLN A 22 -14.28 9.66 -22.65
N CYS A 23 -14.28 8.84 -21.60
CA CYS A 23 -13.89 9.23 -20.24
C CYS A 23 -12.38 9.09 -19.96
N TYR A 24 -11.57 8.58 -20.89
CA TYR A 24 -10.14 8.40 -20.69
C TYR A 24 -9.39 9.73 -20.68
N ARG A 25 -8.60 9.98 -19.63
CA ARG A 25 -7.74 11.18 -19.55
C ARG A 25 -6.47 10.96 -20.39
N LYS A 26 -6.42 11.57 -21.57
CA LYS A 26 -5.31 11.39 -22.53
C LYS A 26 -3.96 11.90 -22.01
N SER A 27 -3.94 13.08 -21.40
CA SER A 27 -2.71 13.75 -20.94
C SER A 27 -2.79 14.07 -19.45
N PRO A 28 -2.59 13.07 -18.56
CA PRO A 28 -2.60 13.28 -17.13
C PRO A 28 -1.40 14.10 -16.67
N VAL A 29 -1.65 15.06 -15.79
CA VAL A 29 -0.58 15.85 -15.15
C VAL A 29 -0.06 15.15 -13.90
N LEU A 30 0.98 15.70 -13.27
CA LEU A 30 1.65 15.06 -12.13
C LEU A 30 0.68 14.69 -10.99
N LYS A 31 -0.24 15.59 -10.63
CA LYS A 31 -1.25 15.36 -9.57
C LYS A 31 -2.23 14.22 -9.87
N ASP A 32 -2.36 13.85 -11.13
CA ASP A 32 -3.28 12.78 -11.56
C ASP A 32 -2.62 11.40 -11.47
N LYS A 33 -1.28 11.34 -11.40
CA LYS A 33 -0.50 10.10 -11.34
C LYS A 33 -0.51 9.53 -9.92
N ILE A 34 -0.34 8.22 -9.81
CA ILE A 34 -0.16 7.56 -8.52
C ILE A 34 1.28 7.77 -8.06
N HIS A 35 1.45 8.30 -6.84
CA HIS A 35 2.77 8.56 -6.23
C HIS A 35 3.16 7.51 -5.17
N CYS A 36 2.22 6.71 -4.69
CA CYS A 36 2.48 5.59 -3.77
C CYS A 36 1.39 4.53 -3.90
N VAL A 37 1.74 3.26 -3.72
CA VAL A 37 0.79 2.13 -3.71
C VAL A 37 0.75 1.49 -2.32
N ALA A 38 -0.45 1.39 -1.74
CA ALA A 38 -0.67 0.65 -0.50
C ALA A 38 -1.44 -0.64 -0.79
N TYR A 39 -0.86 -1.79 -0.43
CA TYR A 39 -1.56 -3.08 -0.41
C TYR A 39 -2.23 -3.26 0.94
N VAL A 40 -3.52 -3.58 0.97
CA VAL A 40 -4.24 -3.84 2.21
C VAL A 40 -4.40 -5.35 2.35
N ILE A 41 -3.79 -5.92 3.38
CA ILE A 41 -3.77 -7.36 3.64
C ILE A 41 -4.41 -7.64 4.99
N ASP A 42 -5.29 -8.63 5.02
CA ASP A 42 -5.94 -9.14 6.23
C ASP A 42 -5.00 -10.15 6.90
N ALA A 43 -4.55 -9.87 8.12
CA ALA A 43 -3.63 -10.71 8.87
C ALA A 43 -4.18 -12.12 9.10
N CYS A 44 -5.49 -12.28 9.22
CA CYS A 44 -6.15 -13.58 9.39
C CYS A 44 -6.15 -14.44 8.12
N LYS A 45 -5.80 -13.86 6.95
CA LYS A 45 -5.92 -14.53 5.64
C LYS A 45 -4.61 -14.76 4.92
N ILE A 46 -3.47 -14.49 5.57
CA ILE A 46 -2.14 -14.67 4.97
C ILE A 46 -1.94 -16.14 4.56
N SER A 47 -2.20 -17.07 5.47
CA SER A 47 -1.96 -18.50 5.25
C SER A 47 -2.79 -19.08 4.09
N ILE A 48 -4.02 -18.59 3.91
CA ILE A 48 -4.96 -19.04 2.87
C ILE A 48 -4.90 -18.19 1.59
N MET A 49 -3.91 -17.29 1.47
CA MET A 49 -3.72 -16.50 0.27
C MET A 49 -3.48 -17.43 -0.93
N SER A 50 -4.35 -17.36 -1.93
CA SER A 50 -4.22 -18.19 -3.13
C SER A 50 -3.03 -17.77 -3.98
N THR A 51 -2.33 -18.72 -4.59
CA THR A 51 -1.24 -18.45 -5.55
C THR A 51 -1.66 -17.49 -6.68
N LYS A 52 -2.90 -17.59 -7.17
CA LYS A 52 -3.44 -16.68 -8.20
C LYS A 52 -3.49 -15.21 -7.73
N LEU A 53 -3.71 -14.98 -6.43
CA LEU A 53 -3.69 -13.63 -5.86
C LEU A 53 -2.25 -13.14 -5.73
N GLU A 54 -1.33 -13.99 -5.27
CA GLU A 54 0.10 -13.68 -5.19
C GLU A 54 0.67 -13.30 -6.56
N GLU A 55 0.40 -14.07 -7.62
CA GLU A 55 0.81 -13.77 -8.99
C GLU A 55 0.28 -12.42 -9.51
N LYS A 56 -0.98 -12.08 -9.15
CA LYS A 56 -1.57 -10.77 -9.48
C LYS A 56 -0.85 -9.64 -8.76
N LEU A 57 -0.62 -9.79 -7.46
CA LEU A 57 0.09 -8.79 -6.65
C LEU A 57 1.53 -8.63 -7.14
N GLU A 58 2.20 -9.72 -7.51
CA GLU A 58 3.54 -9.70 -8.11
C GLU A 58 3.52 -8.94 -9.45
N THR A 59 2.55 -9.21 -10.32
CA THR A 59 2.40 -8.50 -11.60
C THR A 59 2.23 -7.00 -11.39
N ILE A 60 1.44 -6.60 -10.39
CA ILE A 60 1.25 -5.19 -10.02
C ILE A 60 2.58 -4.62 -9.50
N ARG A 61 3.22 -5.29 -8.55
CA ARG A 61 4.50 -4.89 -7.95
C ARG A 61 5.58 -4.65 -9.00
N ARG A 62 5.75 -5.57 -9.95
CA ARG A 62 6.72 -5.42 -11.05
C ARG A 62 6.44 -4.16 -11.88
N LYS A 63 5.17 -3.88 -12.21
CA LYS A 63 4.78 -2.66 -12.94
C LYS A 63 5.00 -1.38 -12.14
N VAL A 64 4.74 -1.43 -10.83
CA VAL A 64 4.93 -0.32 -9.90
C VAL A 64 6.42 0.01 -9.76
N ASN A 65 7.27 -1.01 -9.55
CA ASN A 65 8.73 -0.87 -9.50
C ASN A 65 9.32 -0.29 -10.79
N LEU A 66 8.84 -0.73 -11.97
CA LEU A 66 9.30 -0.19 -13.26
C LEU A 66 9.00 1.30 -13.43
N LEU A 67 8.00 1.81 -12.72
CA LEU A 67 7.65 3.23 -12.73
C LEU A 67 8.34 4.02 -11.62
N GLY A 68 9.18 3.39 -10.79
CA GLY A 68 9.79 4.00 -9.61
C GLY A 68 8.77 4.42 -8.57
N ILE A 69 7.57 3.83 -8.55
CA ILE A 69 6.54 4.19 -7.59
C ILE A 69 6.79 3.41 -6.30
N PRO A 70 6.92 4.07 -5.15
CA PRO A 70 7.12 3.42 -3.87
C PRO A 70 5.85 2.70 -3.43
N GLN A 71 6.03 1.62 -2.64
CA GLN A 71 4.93 0.75 -2.25
C GLN A 71 5.09 0.23 -0.82
N LEU A 72 3.97 0.08 -0.13
CA LEU A 72 3.89 -0.43 1.24
C LEU A 72 2.70 -1.35 1.43
N VAL A 73 2.70 -2.08 2.53
CA VAL A 73 1.63 -3.00 2.92
C VAL A 73 1.04 -2.52 4.23
N LEU A 74 -0.29 -2.38 4.27
CA LEU A 74 -1.06 -2.26 5.50
C LEU A 74 -1.50 -3.65 5.92
N LEU A 75 -0.92 -4.14 7.01
CA LEU A 75 -1.32 -5.40 7.61
C LEU A 75 -2.42 -5.12 8.63
N THR A 76 -3.66 -5.34 8.21
CA THR A 76 -4.87 -5.02 8.97
C THR A 76 -5.38 -6.21 9.79
N LYS A 77 -6.31 -5.98 10.74
CA LYS A 77 -6.95 -7.01 11.57
C LYS A 77 -5.95 -7.81 12.43
N VAL A 78 -4.85 -7.17 12.82
CA VAL A 78 -3.81 -7.79 13.65
C VAL A 78 -4.28 -8.17 15.06
N ASP A 79 -5.29 -7.47 15.56
CA ASP A 79 -5.98 -7.74 16.82
C ASP A 79 -6.87 -8.98 16.73
N GLU A 80 -7.48 -9.26 15.58
CA GLU A 80 -8.19 -10.52 15.35
C GLU A 80 -7.22 -11.70 15.20
N ALA A 81 -6.05 -11.46 14.62
CA ALA A 81 -5.05 -12.49 14.35
C ALA A 81 -4.17 -12.84 15.57
N CYS A 82 -4.03 -11.95 16.55
CA CYS A 82 -3.16 -12.15 17.72
C CYS A 82 -3.87 -11.74 19.04
N PRO A 83 -4.13 -12.70 19.96
CA PRO A 83 -4.78 -12.42 21.23
C PRO A 83 -4.08 -11.36 22.08
N LEU A 84 -2.74 -11.32 22.05
CA LEU A 84 -1.95 -10.31 22.80
C LEU A 84 -2.19 -8.88 22.31
N VAL A 85 -2.44 -8.72 21.00
CA VAL A 85 -2.76 -7.43 20.38
C VAL A 85 -4.23 -7.09 20.62
N LYS A 86 -5.13 -8.08 20.64
CA LYS A 86 -6.53 -7.91 21.02
C LYS A 86 -6.67 -7.34 22.42
N GLU A 87 -5.90 -7.87 23.37
CA GLU A 87 -5.89 -7.42 24.76
C GLU A 87 -5.26 -6.03 24.91
N ASP A 88 -4.10 -5.81 24.29
CA ASP A 88 -3.47 -4.49 24.24
C ASP A 88 -2.74 -4.24 22.91
N VAL A 89 -3.27 -3.29 22.15
CA VAL A 89 -2.75 -2.86 20.84
C VAL A 89 -1.28 -2.41 20.92
N THR A 90 -0.79 -1.97 22.08
CA THR A 90 0.63 -1.61 22.23
C THR A 90 1.60 -2.79 22.07
N ASN A 91 1.09 -4.03 22.09
CA ASN A 91 1.88 -5.24 21.88
C ASN A 91 2.14 -5.57 20.41
N ILE A 92 1.62 -4.79 19.46
CA ILE A 92 1.71 -5.07 18.01
C ILE A 92 3.14 -5.32 17.52
N TYR A 93 4.12 -4.51 17.97
CA TYR A 93 5.54 -4.67 17.61
C TYR A 93 6.34 -5.51 18.60
N LYS A 94 5.70 -6.00 19.68
CA LYS A 94 6.33 -6.87 20.69
C LYS A 94 5.95 -8.34 20.49
N SER A 95 4.82 -8.60 19.82
CA SER A 95 4.30 -9.93 19.55
C SER A 95 5.16 -10.68 18.53
N GLY A 96 5.56 -11.91 18.88
CA GLY A 96 6.23 -12.84 17.97
C GLY A 96 5.33 -13.22 16.79
N ASP A 97 4.04 -13.47 17.05
CA ASP A 97 3.08 -13.86 16.02
C ASP A 97 2.94 -12.79 14.93
N ILE A 98 2.85 -11.52 15.32
CA ILE A 98 2.77 -10.41 14.35
C ILE A 98 4.06 -10.29 13.54
N LYS A 99 5.23 -10.47 14.18
CA LYS A 99 6.51 -10.46 13.49
C LYS A 99 6.59 -11.57 12.44
N ASP A 100 6.15 -12.78 12.78
CA ASP A 100 6.16 -13.92 11.88
C ASP A 100 5.19 -13.72 10.71
N MET A 101 3.99 -13.16 10.97
CA MET A 101 3.05 -12.76 9.92
C MET A 101 3.64 -11.71 8.97
N MET A 102 4.33 -10.69 9.50
CA MET A 102 5.00 -9.69 8.67
C MET A 102 6.10 -10.32 7.81
N GLN A 103 6.86 -11.29 8.34
CA GLN A 103 7.87 -12.04 7.58
C GLN A 103 7.24 -12.86 6.47
N GLU A 104 6.13 -13.54 6.74
CA GLU A 104 5.42 -14.31 5.74
C GLU A 104 4.86 -13.42 4.62
N VAL A 105 4.26 -12.27 4.96
CA VAL A 105 3.78 -11.29 3.98
C VAL A 105 4.94 -10.70 3.16
N SER A 106 6.06 -10.40 3.81
CA SER A 106 7.27 -9.91 3.14
C SER A 106 7.76 -10.90 2.09
N ALA A 107 7.84 -12.19 2.44
CA ALA A 107 8.26 -13.26 1.55
C ALA A 107 7.27 -13.45 0.38
N ARG A 108 5.96 -13.53 0.66
CA ARG A 108 4.93 -13.77 -0.36
C ARG A 108 4.76 -12.60 -1.33
N LEU A 109 4.82 -11.37 -0.84
CA LEU A 109 4.64 -10.18 -1.68
C LEU A 109 5.94 -9.65 -2.27
N GLY A 110 7.11 -10.10 -1.80
CA GLY A 110 8.41 -9.64 -2.27
C GLY A 110 8.65 -8.15 -1.97
N VAL A 111 8.25 -7.71 -0.76
CA VAL A 111 8.47 -6.36 -0.25
C VAL A 111 9.32 -6.41 1.03
N PRO A 112 10.17 -5.40 1.30
CA PRO A 112 10.93 -5.36 2.54
C PRO A 112 10.02 -5.31 3.78
N LEU A 113 10.46 -5.92 4.89
CA LEU A 113 9.76 -5.84 6.17
C LEU A 113 9.50 -4.40 6.62
N SER A 114 10.42 -3.48 6.32
CA SER A 114 10.30 -2.05 6.63
C SER A 114 9.14 -1.36 5.90
N CYS A 115 8.61 -1.99 4.84
CA CYS A 115 7.46 -1.49 4.08
C CYS A 115 6.13 -2.06 4.58
N ILE A 116 6.13 -2.90 5.62
CA ILE A 116 4.91 -3.49 6.18
C ILE A 116 4.54 -2.76 7.47
N VAL A 117 3.35 -2.18 7.49
CA VAL A 117 2.82 -1.42 8.61
C VAL A 117 1.61 -2.15 9.19
N PRO A 118 1.75 -2.81 10.35
CA PRO A 118 0.62 -3.43 11.03
C PRO A 118 -0.28 -2.36 11.67
N VAL A 119 -1.60 -2.50 11.48
CA VAL A 119 -2.62 -1.59 11.99
C VAL A 119 -3.85 -2.35 12.49
N LYS A 120 -4.47 -1.82 13.54
CA LYS A 120 -5.82 -2.21 13.96
C LYS A 120 -6.84 -1.31 13.25
N ASN A 121 -7.96 -1.89 12.82
CA ASN A 121 -9.07 -1.13 12.25
C ASN A 121 -10.10 -0.81 13.34
N TYR A 122 -10.82 0.29 13.18
CA TYR A 122 -12.09 0.49 13.89
C TYR A 122 -13.18 -0.29 13.16
N SER A 123 -13.70 -1.34 13.80
CA SER A 123 -14.76 -2.17 13.21
C SER A 123 -15.95 -2.39 14.13
N GLU A 124 -15.73 -2.41 15.44
CA GLU A 124 -16.79 -2.70 16.42
C GLU A 124 -16.91 -1.60 17.51
N GLU A 125 -15.91 -0.74 17.63
CA GLU A 125 -15.83 0.31 18.63
C GLU A 125 -16.72 1.51 18.26
N LEU A 126 -17.39 2.06 19.27
CA LEU A 126 -18.18 3.30 19.14
C LEU A 126 -17.34 4.55 19.39
N GLU A 127 -16.33 4.44 20.23
CA GLU A 127 -15.48 5.54 20.67
C GLU A 127 -14.06 5.37 20.12
N LEU A 128 -13.36 6.50 19.97
CA LEU A 128 -11.96 6.51 19.54
C LEU A 128 -11.05 5.97 20.65
N ASP A 129 -10.04 5.22 20.23
CA ASP A 129 -8.95 4.72 21.08
C ASP A 129 -7.62 5.34 20.65
N MET A 130 -6.99 6.05 21.56
CA MET A 130 -5.75 6.78 21.29
C MET A 130 -4.62 5.87 20.77
N LYS A 131 -4.54 4.61 21.24
CA LYS A 131 -3.47 3.70 20.81
C LYS A 131 -3.69 3.27 19.36
N CYS A 132 -4.93 2.98 18.98
CA CYS A 132 -5.33 2.71 17.61
C CYS A 132 -5.07 3.93 16.71
N ASP A 133 -5.45 5.13 17.14
CA ASP A 133 -5.23 6.38 16.40
C ASP A 133 -3.74 6.62 16.12
N ILE A 134 -2.88 6.40 17.11
CA ILE A 134 -1.42 6.52 16.94
C ILE A 134 -0.93 5.58 15.83
N LEU A 135 -1.42 4.33 15.76
CA LEU A 135 -1.02 3.39 14.71
C LEU A 135 -1.52 3.81 13.33
N LEU A 136 -2.79 4.22 13.21
CA LEU A 136 -3.36 4.67 11.94
C LEU A 136 -2.68 5.94 11.43
N LEU A 137 -2.46 6.92 12.29
CA LEU A 137 -1.74 8.15 11.96
C LEU A 137 -0.28 7.84 11.59
N SER A 138 0.37 6.91 12.30
CA SER A 138 1.71 6.45 11.94
C SER A 138 1.73 5.83 10.54
N ALA A 139 0.73 5.02 10.18
CA ALA A 139 0.62 4.46 8.83
C ALA A 139 0.46 5.53 7.76
N VAL A 140 -0.37 6.56 8.00
CA VAL A 140 -0.51 7.71 7.10
C VAL A 140 0.81 8.47 6.96
N ILE A 141 1.51 8.72 8.06
CA ILE A 141 2.83 9.38 8.03
C ILE A 141 3.83 8.56 7.19
N GLN A 142 3.82 7.22 7.30
CA GLN A 142 4.67 6.38 6.47
C GLN A 142 4.29 6.47 4.98
N MET A 143 2.99 6.50 4.65
CA MET A 143 2.58 6.73 3.26
C MET A 143 3.08 8.06 2.72
N LEU A 144 2.97 9.14 3.51
CA LEU A 144 3.47 10.46 3.11
C LEU A 144 4.98 10.46 2.91
N ARG A 145 5.75 9.84 3.80
CA ARG A 145 7.21 9.68 3.62
C ARG A 145 7.57 8.94 2.34
N PHE A 146 6.79 7.91 1.98
CA PHE A 146 6.99 7.20 0.73
C PHE A 146 6.70 8.12 -0.47
N VAL A 147 5.64 8.92 -0.40
CA VAL A 147 5.34 9.92 -1.43
C VAL A 147 6.44 10.99 -1.53
N ASP A 148 6.98 11.46 -0.42
CA ASP A 148 8.09 12.43 -0.41
C ASP A 148 9.33 11.85 -1.11
N ASN A 149 9.69 10.60 -0.78
CA ASN A 149 10.80 9.89 -1.45
C ASN A 149 10.59 9.80 -2.98
N PHE A 150 9.36 9.60 -3.44
CA PHE A 150 9.06 9.60 -4.88
C PHE A 150 9.35 10.97 -5.52
N PHE A 151 9.01 12.07 -4.85
CA PHE A 151 9.27 13.41 -5.36
C PHE A 151 10.76 13.77 -5.31
N ASP A 152 11.49 13.32 -4.29
CA ASP A 152 12.95 13.47 -4.22
C ASP A 152 13.63 12.76 -5.40
N GLU A 153 13.31 11.48 -5.64
CA GLU A 153 13.83 10.73 -6.79
C GLU A 153 13.45 11.36 -8.13
N LEU A 154 12.23 11.90 -8.25
CA LEU A 154 11.79 12.59 -9.45
C LEU A 154 12.60 13.88 -9.69
N SER A 155 12.85 14.65 -8.63
CA SER A 155 13.66 15.88 -8.67
C SER A 155 15.09 15.58 -9.12
N ASP A 156 15.72 14.56 -8.53
CA ASP A 156 17.07 14.13 -8.87
C ASP A 156 17.18 13.75 -10.35
N ARG A 157 16.20 13.00 -10.86
CA ARG A 157 16.16 12.61 -12.28
C ARG A 157 16.08 13.82 -13.21
N LEU A 158 15.20 14.77 -12.91
CA LEU A 158 15.05 15.99 -13.70
C LEU A 158 16.36 16.81 -13.72
N SER A 159 17.02 16.96 -12.57
CA SER A 159 18.30 17.69 -12.48
C SER A 159 19.44 17.01 -13.26
N SER A 160 19.42 15.68 -13.35
CA SER A 160 20.41 14.88 -14.10
C SER A 160 20.21 14.91 -15.62
N GLU A 161 19.02 15.30 -16.08
CA GLU A 161 18.70 15.49 -17.50
C GLU A 161 19.12 16.89 -17.96
N GLU A 162 18.94 17.92 -17.13
CA GLU A 162 19.35 19.31 -17.42
C GLU A 162 20.87 19.52 -17.47
N THR A 163 21.65 18.64 -16.85
CA THR A 163 23.14 18.72 -16.83
C THR A 163 23.82 17.98 -17.99
N LYS A 164 23.05 17.36 -18.88
CA LYS A 164 23.56 16.63 -20.06
C LYS A 164 23.45 17.39 -21.37
N ASP A 165 22.83 18.57 -21.35
CA ASP A 165 22.79 19.56 -22.44
C ASP A 165 23.82 20.67 -22.22
#